data_AF-A0AAU3SD71-F1
#
_entry.id   AF-A0AAU3SD71-F1
#
_cell.length_a   1.000
_cell.length_b   1.000
_cell.length_c   1.000
_cell.angle_alpha   90.00
_cell.angle_beta   90.00
_cell.angle_gamma   90.00
#
_symmetry.space_group_name_H-M   'P 1'
#
loop_
_entity.id
_entity.type
_entity.pdbx_description
1 polymer ?
#
loop_
_entity_poly.entity_id
_entity_poly.type
_entity_poly.pdbx_seq_one_letter_code
_entity_poly.pdbx_strand_id
1 'polypeptide(L)'
;MHASVRAAFLPFSEPLEGRLNFMYLDVKSLVSTGVGNLLDADDPENFGSNPVPLADIFTLAWFDKDTTALASQAEIKAEYNTVKFSGTAFASIAQKKAITRLRVSDKEIDVLVTNKLDSFETSLKSRAPFADLDDWPADGQLGLLSMAWAMGPFFKFPKFQNAASTGDWLAMARECKMTEAGNPGVIPRNVRNALLFTLAGWMAAPPPGDFTQLVYDPTQNLAANMRSGNFPVPLNLVVGLQTALETLGFNPNGLDGAIGPGTRSALKSFQSANGLTQTPAIQSIDDVPQETIDALATQLDDAGAGHFP
;
A
#
# COMPACT_ATOMS: atom_id res chain seq x y z
N MET A 1 -6.46 15.80 -4.89
CA MET A 1 -6.88 14.65 -4.07
C MET A 1 -7.95 15.10 -3.10
N HIS A 2 -8.88 14.23 -2.75
CA HIS A 2 -9.93 14.49 -1.77
C HIS A 2 -9.36 14.68 -0.37
N ALA A 3 -10.09 15.44 0.47
CA ALA A 3 -9.69 15.66 1.85
C ALA A 3 -9.63 14.35 2.67
N SER A 4 -10.53 13.41 2.38
CA SER A 4 -10.55 12.06 2.97
C SER A 4 -9.25 11.29 2.71
N VAL A 5 -8.73 11.36 1.47
CA VAL A 5 -7.47 10.73 1.06
C VAL A 5 -6.28 11.35 1.78
N ARG A 6 -6.25 12.68 1.86
CA ARG A 6 -5.19 13.39 2.59
C ARG A 6 -5.16 12.99 4.07
N ALA A 7 -6.32 12.92 4.72
CA ALA A 7 -6.42 12.50 6.12
C ALA A 7 -6.06 11.01 6.32
N ALA A 8 -6.36 10.16 5.33
CA ALA A 8 -6.14 8.72 5.39
C ALA A 8 -4.71 8.28 5.11
N PHE A 9 -3.91 9.09 4.41
CA PHE A 9 -2.64 8.61 3.86
C PHE A 9 -1.63 8.16 4.92
N LEU A 10 -1.48 8.92 6.01
CA LEU A 10 -0.57 8.56 7.11
C LEU A 10 -1.04 7.27 7.83
N PRO A 11 -2.29 7.18 8.33
CA PRO A 11 -2.81 5.92 8.90
C PRO A 11 -2.70 4.72 7.96
N PHE A 12 -2.84 4.93 6.64
CA PHE A 12 -2.68 3.88 5.64
C PHE A 12 -1.22 3.43 5.48
N SER A 13 -0.28 4.39 5.40
CA SER A 13 1.12 4.14 5.02
C SER A 13 2.01 3.77 6.20
N GLU A 14 1.77 4.30 7.40
CA GLU A 14 2.59 4.03 8.59
C GLU A 14 2.65 2.53 8.96
N PRO A 15 1.57 1.74 8.90
CA PRO A 15 1.65 0.31 9.13
C PRO A 15 2.47 -0.47 8.09
N LEU A 16 2.73 0.14 6.92
CA LEU A 16 3.50 -0.47 5.83
C LEU A 16 4.98 -0.08 5.88
N GLU A 17 5.27 1.19 6.21
CA GLU A 17 6.63 1.76 6.18
C GLU A 17 7.30 1.85 7.56
N GLY A 18 6.48 1.93 8.61
CA GLY A 18 6.90 2.40 9.93
C GLY A 18 7.10 3.92 9.98
N ARG A 19 6.97 4.50 11.17
CA ARG A 19 7.32 5.91 11.45
C ARG A 19 8.67 5.96 12.16
N LEU A 20 9.71 6.42 11.47
CA LEU A 20 11.07 6.48 12.00
C LEU A 20 11.55 7.93 12.10
N ASN A 21 11.72 8.41 13.34
CA ASN A 21 12.12 9.78 13.63
C ASN A 21 13.63 10.05 13.54
N PHE A 22 14.36 9.23 12.80
CA PHE A 22 15.81 9.30 12.60
C PHE A 22 16.14 8.86 11.16
N MET A 23 17.35 9.18 10.67
CA MET A 23 17.82 8.71 9.36
C MET A 23 18.13 7.21 9.38
N TYR A 24 17.77 6.47 8.36
CA TYR A 24 18.04 5.03 8.27
C TYR A 24 18.31 4.58 6.83
N LEU A 25 19.04 3.47 6.66
CA LEU A 25 19.12 2.80 5.35
C LEU A 25 17.88 1.95 5.11
N ASP A 26 17.22 2.12 3.97
CA ASP A 26 16.17 1.20 3.51
C ASP A 26 16.76 -0.12 2.97
N VAL A 27 15.90 -1.02 2.50
CA VAL A 27 16.32 -2.32 1.94
C VAL A 27 17.11 -2.20 0.62
N LYS A 28 17.07 -1.03 -0.03
CA LYS A 28 17.83 -0.68 -1.22
C LYS A 28 19.12 0.09 -0.88
N SER A 29 19.47 0.21 0.40
CA SER A 29 20.64 0.94 0.89
C SER A 29 20.61 2.45 0.56
N LEU A 30 19.42 3.03 0.52
CA LEU A 30 19.19 4.47 0.41
C LEU A 30 18.86 5.08 1.78
N VAL A 31 19.38 6.26 2.09
CA VAL A 31 19.04 6.99 3.32
C VAL A 31 17.61 7.53 3.24
N SER A 32 16.80 7.21 4.24
CA SER A 32 15.41 7.62 4.39
C SER A 32 15.09 8.08 5.82
N THR A 33 13.94 8.71 6.03
CA THR A 33 13.38 9.02 7.36
C THR A 33 11.85 9.03 7.32
N GLY A 34 11.19 9.31 8.45
CA GLY A 34 9.74 9.51 8.51
C GLY A 34 8.98 8.23 8.16
N VAL A 35 8.08 8.32 7.17
CA VAL A 35 7.22 7.21 6.71
C VAL A 35 7.71 6.74 5.33
N GLY A 36 8.95 6.26 5.27
CA GLY A 36 9.57 5.84 4.01
C GLY A 36 10.01 7.01 3.11
N ASN A 37 10.21 8.20 3.66
CA ASN A 37 10.62 9.37 2.88
C ASN A 37 12.10 9.28 2.51
N LEU A 38 12.38 9.07 1.22
CA LEU A 38 13.73 9.05 0.67
C LEU A 38 14.43 10.41 0.83
N LEU A 39 15.66 10.39 1.35
CA LEU A 39 16.53 11.56 1.55
C LEU A 39 17.82 11.47 0.71
N ASP A 40 17.93 10.45 -0.12
CA ASP A 40 19.15 10.06 -0.83
C ASP A 40 18.91 10.09 -2.33
N ALA A 41 19.78 10.77 -3.07
CA ALA A 41 19.72 10.85 -4.53
C ALA A 41 20.65 9.83 -5.21
N ASP A 42 21.39 9.03 -4.43
CA ASP A 42 22.28 8.03 -4.98
C ASP A 42 21.50 6.92 -5.69
N ASP A 43 22.17 6.36 -6.69
CA ASP A 43 21.73 5.13 -7.31
C ASP A 43 21.94 3.93 -6.34
N PRO A 44 20.88 3.15 -6.02
CA PRO A 44 20.99 1.92 -5.25
C PRO A 44 22.05 0.94 -5.79
N GLU A 45 22.29 0.92 -7.10
CA GLU A 45 23.24 0.01 -7.74
C GLU A 45 24.70 0.45 -7.57
N ASN A 46 24.93 1.70 -7.15
CA ASN A 46 26.26 2.31 -7.05
C ASN A 46 26.58 2.80 -5.62
N PHE A 47 26.22 1.98 -4.63
CA PHE A 47 26.42 2.27 -3.21
C PHE A 47 27.88 2.68 -2.89
N GLY A 48 28.03 3.87 -2.30
CA GLY A 48 29.31 4.37 -1.80
C GLY A 48 30.20 5.04 -2.85
N SER A 49 29.71 5.27 -4.06
CA SER A 49 30.49 5.91 -5.13
C SER A 49 30.42 7.46 -5.11
N ASN A 50 29.32 8.06 -4.64
CA ASN A 50 29.20 9.51 -4.45
C ASN A 50 27.94 9.90 -3.64
N PRO A 51 27.98 10.03 -2.30
CA PRO A 51 26.81 10.32 -1.47
C PRO A 51 26.21 11.71 -1.75
N VAL A 52 25.02 11.76 -2.35
CA VAL A 52 24.27 12.98 -2.66
C VAL A 52 22.96 13.02 -1.87
N PRO A 53 22.91 13.72 -0.71
CA PRO A 53 21.64 13.94 -0.04
C PRO A 53 20.67 14.77 -0.91
N LEU A 54 19.39 14.40 -0.92
CA LEU A 54 18.33 15.23 -1.47
C LEU A 54 18.16 16.51 -0.66
N ALA A 55 17.77 17.60 -1.32
CA ALA A 55 17.57 18.90 -0.67
C ALA A 55 16.58 18.85 0.51
N ASP A 56 15.57 17.97 0.41
CA ASP A 56 14.54 17.74 1.44
C ASP A 56 15.14 17.42 2.82
N ILE A 57 16.34 16.82 2.91
CA ILE A 57 16.96 16.53 4.20
C ILE A 57 17.26 17.79 5.00
N PHE A 58 17.55 18.91 4.33
CA PHE A 58 17.98 20.16 4.94
C PHE A 58 16.82 21.10 5.25
N THR A 59 15.59 20.74 4.85
CA THR A 59 14.38 21.52 5.16
C THR A 59 13.74 21.11 6.48
N LEU A 60 14.11 19.94 7.00
CA LEU A 60 13.61 19.38 8.25
C LEU A 60 14.30 19.99 9.46
N ALA A 61 13.53 20.26 10.52
CA ALA A 61 14.06 20.70 11.81
C ALA A 61 14.69 19.54 12.60
N TRP A 62 15.84 19.05 12.14
CA TRP A 62 16.64 18.05 12.87
C TRP A 62 17.13 18.64 14.19
N PHE A 63 17.00 17.88 15.27
CA PHE A 63 17.52 18.23 16.58
C PHE A 63 18.36 17.09 17.17
N ASP A 64 19.36 17.45 17.95
CA ASP A 64 20.16 16.49 18.70
C ASP A 64 19.33 15.85 19.82
N LYS A 65 19.30 14.52 19.90
CA LYS A 65 18.46 13.78 20.86
C LYS A 65 18.79 14.04 22.34
N ASP A 66 20.02 14.44 22.66
CA ASP A 66 20.52 14.56 24.03
C ASP A 66 20.43 16.01 24.52
N THR A 67 20.76 16.97 23.65
CA THR A 67 20.82 18.41 23.95
C THR A 67 19.59 19.17 23.50
N THR A 68 18.76 18.59 22.62
CA THR A 68 17.58 19.21 21.97
C THR A 68 17.89 20.43 21.08
N ALA A 69 19.17 20.74 20.87
CA ALA A 69 19.58 21.82 19.99
C ALA A 69 19.30 21.48 18.52
N LEU A 70 18.90 22.47 17.72
CA LEU A 70 18.77 22.30 16.27
C LEU A 70 20.13 21.99 15.64
N ALA A 71 20.14 21.01 14.74
CA ALA A 71 21.34 20.60 14.02
C ALA A 71 21.65 21.58 12.88
N SER A 72 22.93 21.90 12.73
CA SER A 72 23.43 22.62 11.57
C SER A 72 23.42 21.74 10.32
N GLN A 73 23.45 22.33 9.12
CA GLN A 73 23.57 21.57 7.86
C GLN A 73 24.82 20.67 7.83
N ALA A 74 25.91 21.08 8.47
CA ALA A 74 27.13 20.28 8.58
C ALA A 74 26.90 19.01 9.41
N GLU A 75 26.18 19.12 10.53
CA GLU A 75 25.82 17.98 11.37
C GLU A 75 24.83 17.03 10.68
N ILE A 76 23.84 17.58 9.98
CA ILE A 76 22.88 16.79 9.17
C ILE A 76 23.64 15.98 8.11
N LYS A 77 24.56 16.62 7.37
CA LYS A 77 25.38 15.95 6.36
C LYS A 77 26.32 14.89 6.97
N ALA A 78 26.88 15.16 8.16
CA ALA A 78 27.72 14.21 8.85
C ALA A 78 26.93 12.95 9.26
N GLU A 79 25.74 13.11 9.84
CA GLU A 79 24.90 11.97 10.20
C GLU A 79 24.40 11.21 8.96
N TYR A 80 24.01 11.92 7.90
CA TYR A 80 23.67 11.31 6.61
C TYR A 80 24.80 10.39 6.12
N ASN A 81 26.04 10.85 6.14
CA ASN A 81 27.20 10.04 5.74
C ASN A 81 27.38 8.84 6.68
N THR A 82 27.25 9.01 7.99
CA THR A 82 27.32 7.90 8.96
C THR A 82 26.29 6.82 8.61
N VAL A 83 25.04 7.20 8.37
CA VAL A 83 23.97 6.26 8.00
C VAL A 83 24.27 5.64 6.65
N LYS A 84 24.66 6.44 5.65
CA LYS A 84 24.94 5.98 4.29
C LYS A 84 25.99 4.88 4.28
N PHE A 85 27.07 5.01 5.05
CA PHE A 85 28.16 4.03 5.08
C PHE A 85 28.05 2.97 6.19
N SER A 86 26.91 2.90 6.88
CA SER A 86 26.74 2.02 8.05
C SER A 86 26.57 0.53 7.73
N GLY A 87 26.13 0.19 6.50
CA GLY A 87 25.76 -1.18 6.14
C GLY A 87 24.52 -1.72 6.86
N THR A 88 23.72 -0.87 7.53
CA THR A 88 22.59 -1.31 8.37
C THR A 88 21.29 -1.56 7.60
N ALA A 89 21.31 -1.69 6.26
CA ALA A 89 20.09 -1.85 5.44
C ALA A 89 19.17 -2.99 5.95
N PHE A 90 19.75 -4.12 6.33
CA PHE A 90 19.04 -5.30 6.85
C PHE A 90 19.11 -5.45 8.37
N ALA A 91 19.58 -4.43 9.09
CA ALA A 91 19.62 -4.45 10.55
C ALA A 91 18.23 -4.17 11.16
N SER A 92 18.04 -4.54 12.43
CA SER A 92 16.83 -4.19 13.17
C SER A 92 16.69 -2.67 13.35
N ILE A 93 15.46 -2.17 13.53
CA ILE A 93 15.18 -0.75 13.79
C ILE A 93 16.01 -0.24 14.98
N ALA A 94 16.17 -1.04 16.03
CA ALA A 94 16.97 -0.68 17.20
C ALA A 94 18.45 -0.46 16.84
N GLN A 95 19.02 -1.31 15.99
CA GLN A 95 20.40 -1.17 15.52
C GLN A 95 20.55 0.07 14.61
N LYS A 96 19.61 0.32 13.69
CA LYS A 96 19.60 1.54 12.87
C LYS A 96 19.49 2.80 13.73
N LYS A 97 18.67 2.77 14.79
CA LYS A 97 18.51 3.90 15.73
C LYS A 97 19.74 4.15 16.59
N ALA A 98 20.48 3.10 16.94
CA ALA A 98 21.64 3.20 17.82
C ALA A 98 22.80 3.99 17.20
N ILE A 99 22.93 3.98 15.87
CA ILE A 99 23.99 4.71 15.15
C ILE A 99 23.65 6.17 14.85
N THR A 100 22.46 6.64 15.21
CA THR A 100 22.00 8.01 14.92
C THR A 100 21.84 8.85 16.19
N ARG A 101 22.17 10.12 16.05
CA ARG A 101 22.06 11.18 17.07
C ARG A 101 20.89 12.12 16.79
N LEU A 102 20.67 12.51 15.54
CA LEU A 102 19.65 13.50 15.18
C LEU A 102 18.26 12.88 15.08
N ARG A 103 17.26 13.68 15.46
CA ARG A 103 15.85 13.32 15.43
C ARG A 103 15.04 14.39 14.73
N VAL A 104 13.90 13.99 14.17
CA VAL A 104 12.84 14.91 13.71
C VAL A 104 11.58 14.70 14.54
N SER A 105 10.77 15.74 14.68
CA SER A 105 9.51 15.63 15.42
C SER A 105 8.43 14.94 14.60
N ASP A 106 7.41 14.41 15.27
CA ASP A 106 6.28 13.79 14.59
C ASP A 106 5.53 14.77 13.67
N LYS A 107 5.44 16.04 14.08
CA LYS A 107 4.86 17.12 13.29
C LYS A 107 5.66 17.40 12.03
N GLU A 108 6.99 17.36 12.10
CA GLU A 108 7.86 17.54 10.93
C GLU A 108 7.71 16.38 9.95
N ILE A 109 7.54 15.15 10.44
CA ILE A 109 7.24 13.99 9.61
C ILE A 109 5.88 14.18 8.90
N ASP A 110 4.85 14.66 9.59
CA ASP A 110 3.54 14.92 8.99
C ASP A 110 3.62 15.94 7.84
N VAL A 111 4.36 17.03 8.08
CA VAL A 111 4.60 18.08 7.07
C VAL A 111 5.39 17.52 5.88
N LEU A 112 6.44 16.73 6.13
CA LEU A 112 7.23 16.09 5.08
C LEU A 112 6.37 15.17 4.21
N VAL A 113 5.53 14.33 4.83
CA VAL A 113 4.63 13.44 4.10
C VAL A 113 3.61 14.24 3.29
N THR A 114 3.00 15.26 3.89
CA THR A 114 2.02 16.14 3.22
C THR A 114 2.62 16.80 1.99
N ASN A 115 3.79 17.44 2.12
CA ASN A 115 4.47 18.12 1.01
C ASN A 115 4.84 17.15 -0.11
N LYS A 116 5.29 15.93 0.25
CA LYS A 116 5.64 14.91 -0.73
C LYS A 116 4.42 14.41 -1.49
N LEU A 117 3.30 14.22 -0.80
CA LEU A 117 2.04 13.88 -1.44
C LEU A 117 1.55 14.95 -2.41
N ASP A 118 1.65 16.23 -2.05
CA ASP A 118 1.29 17.34 -2.95
C ASP A 118 2.13 17.35 -4.23
N SER A 119 3.44 17.07 -4.08
CA SER A 119 4.36 16.92 -5.20
C SER A 119 4.00 15.72 -6.09
N PHE A 120 3.65 14.58 -5.47
CA PHE A 120 3.24 13.38 -6.21
C PHE A 120 1.91 13.58 -6.92
N GLU A 121 0.92 14.18 -6.28
CA GLU A 121 -0.36 14.51 -6.90
C GLU A 121 -0.14 15.41 -8.13
N THR A 122 0.67 16.46 -8.00
CA THR A 122 1.00 17.36 -9.10
C THR A 122 1.66 16.60 -10.28
N SER A 123 2.62 15.72 -9.96
CA SER A 123 3.33 14.91 -10.98
C SER A 123 2.44 13.85 -11.63
N LEU A 124 1.51 13.26 -10.88
CA LEU A 124 0.55 12.28 -11.40
C LEU A 124 -0.44 12.94 -12.34
N LYS A 125 -1.02 14.09 -11.96
CA LYS A 125 -1.98 14.85 -12.77
C LYS A 125 -1.39 15.38 -14.08
N SER A 126 -0.07 15.57 -14.15
CA SER A 126 0.59 15.93 -15.41
C SER A 126 0.73 14.76 -16.39
N ARG A 127 0.38 13.53 -15.99
CA ARG A 127 0.42 12.33 -16.83
C ARG A 127 -0.96 12.07 -17.41
N ALA A 128 -1.05 11.93 -18.74
CA ALA A 128 -2.32 11.73 -19.45
C ALA A 128 -3.25 10.65 -18.86
N PRO A 129 -2.75 9.47 -18.39
CA PRO A 129 -3.61 8.45 -17.78
C PRO A 129 -4.29 8.83 -16.46
N PHE A 130 -3.85 9.90 -15.80
CA PHE A 130 -4.30 10.32 -14.47
C PHE A 130 -4.70 11.80 -14.46
N ALA A 131 -4.96 12.39 -15.62
CA ALA A 131 -5.24 13.82 -15.75
C ALA A 131 -6.54 14.23 -15.02
N ASP A 132 -7.47 13.29 -14.88
CA ASP A 132 -8.76 13.40 -14.20
C ASP A 132 -8.73 12.90 -12.74
N LEU A 133 -7.54 12.80 -12.12
CA LEU A 133 -7.38 12.27 -10.76
C LEU A 133 -8.30 12.93 -9.73
N ASP A 134 -8.65 14.21 -9.89
CA ASP A 134 -9.56 14.91 -8.98
C ASP A 134 -10.98 14.31 -8.96
N ASP A 135 -11.39 13.70 -10.08
CA ASP A 135 -12.72 13.10 -10.27
C ASP A 135 -12.76 11.61 -9.92
N TRP A 136 -11.62 11.03 -9.50
CA TRP A 136 -11.57 9.62 -9.10
C TRP A 136 -12.25 9.40 -7.73
N PRO A 137 -12.84 8.22 -7.47
CA PRO A 137 -13.20 7.79 -6.12
C PRO A 137 -12.01 7.86 -5.15
N ALA A 138 -12.27 8.25 -3.90
CA ALA A 138 -11.24 8.43 -2.87
C ALA A 138 -10.35 7.20 -2.69
N ASP A 139 -10.92 6.00 -2.67
CA ASP A 139 -10.15 4.76 -2.56
C ASP A 139 -9.17 4.59 -3.73
N GLY A 140 -9.59 4.92 -4.95
CA GLY A 140 -8.74 4.89 -6.15
C GLY A 140 -7.61 5.91 -6.10
N GLN A 141 -7.88 7.13 -5.61
CA GLN A 141 -6.84 8.14 -5.37
C GLN A 141 -5.81 7.66 -4.34
N LEU A 142 -6.27 7.07 -3.23
CA LEU A 142 -5.39 6.52 -2.19
C LEU A 142 -4.52 5.38 -2.73
N GLY A 143 -5.10 4.49 -3.54
CA GLY A 143 -4.37 3.41 -4.21
C GLY A 143 -3.27 3.92 -5.15
N LEU A 144 -3.58 4.94 -5.97
CA LEU A 144 -2.62 5.54 -6.88
C LEU A 144 -1.48 6.25 -6.14
N LEU A 145 -1.81 7.04 -5.11
CA LEU A 145 -0.82 7.72 -4.29
C LEU A 145 0.05 6.72 -3.52
N SER A 146 -0.51 5.60 -3.06
CA SER A 146 0.24 4.49 -2.46
C SER A 146 1.25 3.86 -3.43
N MET A 147 0.86 3.64 -4.70
CA MET A 147 1.80 3.18 -5.73
C MET A 147 2.92 4.19 -5.99
N ALA A 148 2.57 5.48 -6.11
CA ALA A 148 3.52 6.56 -6.29
C ALA A 148 4.47 6.69 -5.08
N TRP A 149 4.00 6.41 -3.87
CA TRP A 149 4.82 6.38 -2.67
C TRP A 149 5.91 5.31 -2.72
N ALA A 150 5.54 4.09 -3.14
CA ALA A 150 6.47 2.97 -3.18
C ALA A 150 7.46 3.03 -4.35
N MET A 151 7.11 3.68 -5.46
CA MET A 151 7.86 3.59 -6.72
C MET A 151 8.22 4.94 -7.35
N GLY A 152 7.83 6.05 -6.73
CA GLY A 152 7.87 7.38 -7.33
C GLY A 152 6.69 7.64 -8.29
N PRO A 153 6.37 8.92 -8.57
CA PRO A 153 5.18 9.31 -9.32
C PRO A 153 5.28 9.08 -10.83
N PHE A 154 6.42 8.57 -11.33
CA PHE A 154 6.68 8.26 -12.73
C PHE A 154 6.85 6.75 -12.98
N PHE A 155 6.28 5.90 -12.12
CA PHE A 155 6.25 4.45 -12.32
C PHE A 155 5.68 4.06 -13.70
N LYS A 156 6.16 2.95 -14.26
CA LYS A 156 5.79 2.47 -15.61
C LYS A 156 5.02 1.14 -15.51
N PHE A 157 3.71 1.22 -15.59
CA PHE A 157 2.79 0.08 -15.54
C PHE A 157 1.81 0.20 -16.71
N PRO A 158 2.21 -0.17 -17.94
CA PRO A 158 1.46 0.21 -19.15
C PRO A 158 0.01 -0.28 -19.16
N LYS A 159 -0.26 -1.49 -18.64
CA LYS A 159 -1.62 -2.03 -18.55
C LYS A 159 -2.49 -1.30 -17.53
N PHE A 160 -1.95 -1.04 -16.33
CA PHE A 160 -2.60 -0.21 -15.32
C PHE A 160 -2.90 1.21 -15.86
N GLN A 161 -1.93 1.82 -16.55
CA GLN A 161 -2.08 3.15 -17.14
C GLN A 161 -3.13 3.17 -18.26
N ASN A 162 -3.19 2.14 -19.10
CA ASN A 162 -4.25 2.00 -20.09
C ASN A 162 -5.62 1.86 -19.42
N ALA A 163 -5.74 1.01 -18.39
CA ALA A 163 -6.97 0.82 -17.63
C ALA A 163 -7.44 2.10 -16.95
N ALA A 164 -6.52 2.85 -16.33
CA ALA A 164 -6.81 4.16 -15.74
C ALA A 164 -7.36 5.16 -16.76
N SER A 165 -6.84 5.14 -18.00
CA SER A 165 -7.29 6.05 -19.07
C SER A 165 -8.73 5.75 -19.54
N THR A 166 -9.29 4.60 -19.18
CA THR A 166 -10.65 4.17 -19.53
C THR A 166 -11.55 3.97 -18.30
N GLY A 167 -11.06 4.29 -17.10
CA GLY A 167 -11.79 4.03 -15.85
C GLY A 167 -12.05 2.54 -15.56
N ASP A 168 -11.19 1.63 -16.06
CA ASP A 168 -11.30 0.20 -15.79
C ASP A 168 -10.65 -0.16 -14.45
N TRP A 169 -11.42 0.05 -13.38
CA TRP A 169 -10.96 -0.12 -12.00
C TRP A 169 -10.57 -1.56 -11.66
N LEU A 170 -11.26 -2.57 -12.21
CA LEU A 170 -10.94 -3.98 -11.96
C LEU A 170 -9.64 -4.39 -12.65
N ALA A 171 -9.38 -3.89 -13.86
CA ALA A 171 -8.08 -4.05 -14.50
C ALA A 171 -6.98 -3.30 -13.73
N MET A 172 -7.25 -2.11 -13.19
CA MET A 172 -6.30 -1.42 -12.32
C MET A 172 -5.98 -2.22 -11.05
N ALA A 173 -6.98 -2.81 -10.40
CA ALA A 173 -6.79 -3.66 -9.22
C ALA A 173 -5.86 -4.84 -9.53
N ARG A 174 -6.06 -5.50 -10.68
CA ARG A 174 -5.22 -6.61 -11.17
C ARG A 174 -3.80 -6.17 -11.51
N GLU A 175 -3.66 -5.04 -12.17
CA GLU A 175 -2.40 -4.61 -12.78
C GLU A 175 -1.56 -3.70 -11.86
N CYS A 176 -2.05 -3.36 -10.66
CA CYS A 176 -1.30 -2.54 -9.69
C CYS A 176 -0.17 -3.28 -8.94
N LYS A 177 -0.04 -4.60 -9.13
CA LYS A 177 0.89 -5.45 -8.38
C LYS A 177 2.36 -5.10 -8.63
N MET A 178 3.04 -4.63 -7.60
CA MET A 178 4.47 -4.36 -7.60
C MET A 178 5.29 -5.64 -7.41
N THR A 179 6.54 -5.65 -7.89
CA THR A 179 7.43 -6.80 -7.71
C THR A 179 7.71 -7.07 -6.24
N GLU A 180 7.46 -8.30 -5.82
CA GLU A 180 7.73 -8.80 -4.46
C GLU A 180 9.14 -9.38 -4.34
N ALA A 181 9.85 -9.54 -5.47
CA ALA A 181 11.20 -10.09 -5.51
C ALA A 181 12.17 -9.18 -4.75
N GLY A 182 12.82 -9.73 -3.72
CA GLY A 182 13.77 -9.00 -2.88
C GLY A 182 13.15 -7.95 -1.94
N ASN A 183 11.82 -7.80 -1.93
CA ASN A 183 11.13 -6.86 -1.04
C ASN A 183 9.78 -7.42 -0.56
N PRO A 184 9.77 -8.39 0.38
CA PRO A 184 8.53 -8.96 0.90
C PRO A 184 7.64 -7.91 1.61
N GLY A 185 8.19 -6.76 1.99
CA GLY A 185 7.44 -5.66 2.60
C GLY A 185 6.37 -5.04 1.70
N VAL A 186 6.44 -5.25 0.37
CA VAL A 186 5.39 -4.73 -0.54
C VAL A 186 4.17 -5.65 -0.64
N ILE A 187 4.22 -6.89 -0.16
CA ILE A 187 3.10 -7.84 -0.27
C ILE A 187 1.82 -7.28 0.37
N PRO A 188 1.83 -6.76 1.62
CA PRO A 188 0.63 -6.16 2.20
C PRO A 188 0.16 -4.91 1.45
N ARG A 189 1.10 -4.14 0.87
CA ARG A 189 0.77 -2.96 0.05
C ARG A 189 0.09 -3.36 -1.26
N ASN A 190 0.55 -4.42 -1.93
CA ASN A 190 -0.09 -4.96 -3.14
C ASN A 190 -1.54 -5.38 -2.86
N VAL A 191 -1.77 -6.12 -1.78
CA VAL A 191 -3.12 -6.55 -1.39
C VAL A 191 -4.03 -5.36 -1.12
N ARG A 192 -3.57 -4.36 -0.36
CA ARG A 192 -4.35 -3.15 -0.06
C ARG A 192 -4.61 -2.29 -1.29
N ASN A 193 -3.62 -2.12 -2.18
CA ASN A 193 -3.81 -1.36 -3.41
C ASN A 193 -4.85 -2.01 -4.32
N ALA A 194 -4.79 -3.33 -4.49
CA ALA A 194 -5.79 -4.07 -5.26
C ALA A 194 -7.20 -3.90 -4.68
N LEU A 195 -7.34 -3.99 -3.35
CA LEU A 195 -8.59 -3.71 -2.65
C LEU A 195 -9.09 -2.29 -2.94
N LEU A 196 -8.24 -1.27 -2.77
CA LEU A 196 -8.61 0.13 -3.00
C LEU A 196 -9.12 0.39 -4.43
N PHE A 197 -8.49 -0.21 -5.44
CA PHE A 197 -8.98 -0.09 -6.82
C PHE A 197 -10.28 -0.87 -7.06
N THR A 198 -10.47 -2.04 -6.44
CA THR A 198 -11.77 -2.73 -6.49
C THR A 198 -12.87 -1.89 -5.84
N LEU A 199 -12.60 -1.27 -4.68
CA LEU A 199 -13.55 -0.39 -3.98
C LEU A 199 -13.87 0.85 -4.81
N ALA A 200 -12.89 1.43 -5.52
CA ALA A 200 -13.13 2.50 -6.48
C ALA A 200 -14.07 2.05 -7.61
N GLY A 201 -13.89 0.83 -8.11
CA GLY A 201 -14.79 0.21 -9.09
C GLY A 201 -16.22 0.05 -8.58
N TRP A 202 -16.38 -0.39 -7.33
CA TRP A 202 -17.68 -0.47 -6.69
C TRP A 202 -18.34 0.90 -6.52
N MET A 203 -17.59 1.89 -6.04
CA MET A 203 -18.08 3.26 -5.89
C MET A 203 -18.51 3.87 -7.22
N ALA A 204 -17.79 3.57 -8.31
CA ALA A 204 -18.12 4.04 -9.66
C ALA A 204 -19.27 3.27 -10.34
N ALA A 205 -19.64 2.10 -9.84
CA ALA A 205 -20.71 1.29 -10.42
C ALA A 205 -22.09 1.96 -10.25
N PRO A 206 -23.02 1.86 -11.21
CA PRO A 206 -24.34 2.47 -11.07
C PRO A 206 -25.22 1.81 -9.99
N PRO A 207 -25.92 2.59 -9.13
CA PRO A 207 -25.79 4.04 -9.00
C PRO A 207 -24.47 4.42 -8.29
N PRO A 208 -23.74 5.43 -8.80
CA PRO A 208 -22.44 5.79 -8.23
C PRO A 208 -22.60 6.30 -6.79
N GLY A 209 -21.62 5.95 -5.95
CA GLY A 209 -21.49 6.46 -4.58
C GLY A 209 -20.89 7.87 -4.51
N ASP A 210 -20.66 8.35 -3.29
CA ASP A 210 -19.96 9.61 -3.05
C ASP A 210 -18.44 9.42 -3.18
N PHE A 211 -17.86 9.87 -4.29
CA PHE A 211 -16.44 9.73 -4.58
C PHE A 211 -15.52 10.47 -3.61
N THR A 212 -16.05 11.41 -2.82
CA THR A 212 -15.27 12.15 -1.82
C THR A 212 -15.08 11.36 -0.52
N GLN A 213 -15.87 10.31 -0.29
CA GLN A 213 -15.77 9.47 0.90
C GLN A 213 -14.86 8.28 0.67
N LEU A 214 -14.04 7.97 1.68
CA LEU A 214 -13.23 6.76 1.70
C LEU A 214 -14.05 5.65 2.38
N VAL A 215 -14.27 4.54 1.68
CA VAL A 215 -14.97 3.38 2.26
C VAL A 215 -13.99 2.44 2.98
N TYR A 216 -12.74 2.41 2.56
CA TYR A 216 -11.65 1.79 3.31
C TYR A 216 -11.35 2.56 4.59
N ASP A 217 -11.29 1.89 5.74
CA ASP A 217 -10.89 2.50 7.01
C ASP A 217 -9.38 2.29 7.24
N PRO A 218 -8.53 3.33 7.08
CA PRO A 218 -7.09 3.20 7.20
C PRO A 218 -6.62 3.02 8.65
N THR A 219 -7.49 3.18 9.63
CA THR A 219 -7.17 2.93 11.04
C THR A 219 -7.28 1.44 11.41
N GLN A 220 -7.94 0.66 10.56
CA GLN A 220 -8.13 -0.77 10.75
C GLN A 220 -7.09 -1.58 9.99
N ASN A 221 -6.72 -2.75 10.53
CA ASN A 221 -5.95 -3.71 9.77
C ASN A 221 -6.81 -4.32 8.63
N LEU A 222 -6.16 -5.03 7.69
CA LEU A 222 -6.84 -5.61 6.52
C LEU A 222 -8.03 -6.50 6.92
N ALA A 223 -7.81 -7.44 7.83
CA ALA A 223 -8.85 -8.39 8.24
C ALA A 223 -10.04 -7.70 8.94
N ALA A 224 -9.80 -6.62 9.68
CA ALA A 224 -10.86 -5.81 10.28
C ALA A 224 -11.67 -5.05 9.22
N ASN A 225 -10.98 -4.42 8.24
CA ASN A 225 -11.65 -3.79 7.09
C ASN A 225 -12.57 -4.78 6.35
N MET A 226 -12.08 -5.98 6.05
CA MET A 226 -12.86 -6.99 5.34
C MET A 226 -14.08 -7.49 6.12
N ARG A 227 -14.05 -7.41 7.46
CA ARG A 227 -15.17 -7.77 8.35
C ARG A 227 -16.08 -6.60 8.72
N SER A 228 -15.78 -5.39 8.25
CA SER A 228 -16.47 -4.18 8.69
C SER A 228 -17.93 -4.11 8.22
N GLY A 229 -18.25 -4.72 7.08
CA GLY A 229 -19.54 -4.56 6.41
C GLY A 229 -19.71 -3.19 5.73
N ASN A 230 -18.66 -2.37 5.64
CA ASN A 230 -18.71 -1.05 5.01
C ASN A 230 -18.75 -1.11 3.47
N PHE A 231 -18.34 -2.23 2.89
CA PHE A 231 -18.28 -2.48 1.46
C PHE A 231 -18.58 -3.96 1.18
N PRO A 232 -19.06 -4.30 -0.03
CA PRO A 232 -19.33 -5.67 -0.42
C PRO A 232 -18.05 -6.50 -0.54
N VAL A 233 -18.18 -7.83 -0.43
CA VAL A 233 -17.02 -8.74 -0.54
C VAL A 233 -16.44 -8.72 -1.98
N PRO A 234 -15.16 -8.34 -2.19
CA PRO A 234 -14.54 -8.18 -3.50
C PRO A 234 -14.02 -9.50 -4.07
N LEU A 235 -14.85 -10.24 -4.80
CA LEU A 235 -14.55 -11.61 -5.23
C LEU A 235 -13.44 -11.72 -6.29
N ASN A 236 -13.01 -10.61 -6.90
CA ASN A 236 -11.86 -10.55 -7.80
C ASN A 236 -10.52 -10.60 -7.07
N LEU A 237 -10.52 -10.64 -5.74
CA LEU A 237 -9.31 -10.67 -4.92
C LEU A 237 -9.25 -11.93 -4.05
N VAL A 238 -8.02 -12.41 -3.80
CA VAL A 238 -7.79 -13.52 -2.85
C VAL A 238 -8.31 -13.16 -1.46
N VAL A 239 -8.15 -11.92 -1.00
CA VAL A 239 -8.67 -11.50 0.30
C VAL A 239 -10.21 -11.52 0.33
N GLY A 240 -10.88 -11.24 -0.80
CA GLY A 240 -12.33 -11.39 -0.90
C GLY A 240 -12.78 -12.84 -0.93
N LEU A 241 -12.06 -13.73 -1.63
CA LEU A 241 -12.26 -15.18 -1.54
C LEU A 241 -12.15 -15.68 -0.10
N GLN A 242 -11.08 -15.28 0.62
CA GLN A 242 -10.90 -15.64 2.02
C GLN A 242 -12.08 -15.13 2.89
N THR A 243 -12.52 -13.90 2.65
CA THR A 243 -13.64 -13.27 3.39
C THR A 243 -14.96 -13.99 3.10
N ALA A 244 -15.21 -14.36 1.85
CA ALA A 244 -16.39 -15.12 1.46
C ALA A 244 -16.42 -16.49 2.12
N LEU A 245 -15.30 -17.22 2.08
CA LEU A 245 -15.16 -18.52 2.72
C LEU A 245 -15.40 -18.40 4.23
N GLU A 246 -14.78 -17.43 4.91
CA GLU A 246 -14.98 -17.22 6.35
C GLU A 246 -16.44 -16.91 6.69
N THR A 247 -17.07 -16.01 5.93
CA THR A 247 -18.48 -15.60 6.10
C THR A 247 -19.43 -16.80 5.99
N LEU A 248 -19.13 -17.74 5.10
CA LEU A 248 -19.91 -18.96 4.86
C LEU A 248 -19.50 -20.14 5.78
N GLY A 249 -18.65 -19.90 6.77
CA GLY A 249 -18.25 -20.91 7.78
C GLY A 249 -17.08 -21.81 7.37
N PHE A 250 -16.40 -21.51 6.26
CA PHE A 250 -15.21 -22.22 5.79
C PHE A 250 -13.94 -21.42 6.18
N ASN A 251 -13.33 -21.74 7.32
CA ASN A 251 -12.22 -20.96 7.87
C ASN A 251 -10.94 -21.00 6.99
N PRO A 252 -10.53 -19.87 6.36
CA PRO A 252 -9.32 -19.80 5.53
C PRO A 252 -8.01 -19.67 6.34
N ASN A 253 -8.10 -19.61 7.66
CA ASN A 253 -7.01 -19.37 8.61
C ASN A 253 -6.34 -17.99 8.46
N GLY A 254 -7.15 -16.95 8.22
CA GLY A 254 -6.70 -15.56 8.09
C GLY A 254 -7.23 -14.87 6.83
N LEU A 255 -7.27 -13.53 6.88
CA LEU A 255 -7.67 -12.64 5.77
C LEU A 255 -6.46 -11.76 5.39
N ASP A 256 -5.45 -12.37 4.80
CA ASP A 256 -4.16 -11.74 4.48
C ASP A 256 -3.93 -11.51 2.98
N GLY A 257 -4.83 -12.02 2.13
CA GLY A 257 -4.71 -11.97 0.67
C GLY A 257 -3.69 -12.94 0.08
N ALA A 258 -3.15 -13.88 0.87
CA ALA A 258 -2.20 -14.90 0.42
C ALA A 258 -2.86 -16.29 0.29
N ILE A 259 -2.47 -17.05 -0.74
CA ILE A 259 -3.01 -18.40 -0.96
C ILE A 259 -2.18 -19.44 -0.19
N GLY A 260 -2.45 -19.56 1.10
CA GLY A 260 -1.85 -20.55 2.00
C GLY A 260 -2.61 -21.89 2.09
N PRO A 261 -2.11 -22.85 2.88
CA PRO A 261 -2.79 -24.13 3.14
C PRO A 261 -4.21 -23.96 3.69
N GLY A 262 -4.44 -22.96 4.55
CA GLY A 262 -5.76 -22.64 5.10
C GLY A 262 -6.76 -22.24 4.02
N THR A 263 -6.40 -21.30 3.15
CA THR A 263 -7.24 -20.88 2.01
C THR A 263 -7.59 -22.04 1.09
N ARG A 264 -6.60 -22.88 0.72
CA ARG A 264 -6.83 -24.07 -0.12
C ARG A 264 -7.75 -25.08 0.55
N SER A 265 -7.59 -25.30 1.85
CA SER A 265 -8.42 -26.22 2.62
C SER A 265 -9.87 -25.72 2.71
N ALA A 266 -10.07 -24.43 3.01
CA ALA A 266 -11.39 -23.81 3.08
C ALA A 266 -12.11 -23.86 1.72
N LEU A 267 -11.41 -23.50 0.64
CA LEU A 267 -11.92 -23.57 -0.72
C LEU A 267 -12.36 -24.99 -1.10
N LYS A 268 -11.52 -26.00 -0.81
CA LYS A 268 -11.84 -27.41 -1.06
C LYS A 268 -13.10 -27.84 -0.30
N SER A 269 -13.23 -27.44 0.97
CA SER A 269 -14.41 -27.75 1.77
C SER A 269 -15.67 -27.07 1.23
N PHE A 270 -15.57 -25.80 0.83
CA PHE A 270 -16.68 -25.08 0.19
C PHE A 270 -17.11 -25.76 -1.11
N GLN A 271 -16.17 -26.09 -1.99
CA GLN A 271 -16.46 -26.78 -3.25
C GLN A 271 -17.11 -28.15 -2.99
N SER A 272 -16.60 -28.91 -2.01
CA SER A 272 -17.19 -30.19 -1.62
C SER A 272 -18.62 -30.07 -1.12
N ALA A 273 -18.90 -29.05 -0.28
CA ALA A 273 -20.23 -28.82 0.27
C ALA A 273 -21.25 -28.43 -0.80
N ASN A 274 -20.79 -27.86 -1.92
CA ASN A 274 -21.61 -27.39 -3.03
C ASN A 274 -21.61 -28.34 -4.24
N GLY A 275 -20.99 -29.52 -4.13
CA GLY A 275 -20.92 -30.49 -5.23
C GLY A 275 -20.05 -30.03 -6.42
N LEU A 276 -19.15 -29.07 -6.21
CA LEU A 276 -18.26 -28.52 -7.23
C LEU A 276 -16.94 -29.30 -7.33
N THR A 277 -16.26 -29.15 -8.47
CA THR A 277 -14.94 -29.76 -8.67
C THR A 277 -13.89 -29.06 -7.79
N GLN A 278 -13.18 -29.83 -6.97
CA GLN A 278 -12.19 -29.28 -6.05
C GLN A 278 -10.92 -28.80 -6.76
N THR A 279 -10.43 -27.60 -6.44
CA THR A 279 -9.21 -27.01 -7.03
C THR A 279 -8.11 -26.73 -6.00
N PRO A 280 -7.36 -27.76 -5.54
CA PRO A 280 -6.37 -27.58 -4.47
C PRO A 280 -5.10 -26.79 -4.89
N ALA A 281 -4.86 -26.64 -6.19
CA ALA A 281 -3.59 -26.15 -6.74
C ALA A 281 -3.55 -24.65 -7.10
N ILE A 282 -4.57 -23.86 -6.75
CA ILE A 282 -4.67 -22.43 -7.13
C ILE A 282 -3.44 -21.60 -6.72
N GLN A 283 -2.91 -20.72 -7.57
CA GLN A 283 -1.79 -19.82 -7.28
C GLN A 283 -2.21 -18.35 -7.30
N SER A 284 -3.37 -18.06 -7.90
CA SER A 284 -3.99 -16.76 -8.01
C SER A 284 -5.52 -16.90 -7.92
N ILE A 285 -6.20 -15.77 -7.84
CA ILE A 285 -7.67 -15.74 -7.91
C ILE A 285 -8.21 -16.25 -9.26
N ASP A 286 -7.44 -16.10 -10.34
CA ASP A 286 -7.84 -16.54 -11.69
C ASP A 286 -7.86 -18.07 -11.84
N ASP A 287 -7.22 -18.79 -10.92
CA ASP A 287 -7.25 -20.26 -10.91
C ASP A 287 -8.52 -20.81 -10.24
N VAL A 288 -9.35 -19.95 -9.63
CA VAL A 288 -10.62 -20.35 -9.03
C VAL A 288 -11.68 -20.47 -10.14
N PRO A 289 -12.35 -21.63 -10.30
CA PRO A 289 -13.35 -21.80 -11.33
C PRO A 289 -14.51 -20.81 -11.18
N GLN A 290 -15.02 -20.29 -12.30
CA GLN A 290 -16.14 -19.35 -12.30
C GLN A 290 -17.38 -19.90 -11.57
N GLU A 291 -17.70 -21.18 -11.75
CA GLU A 291 -18.80 -21.85 -11.03
C GLU A 291 -18.65 -21.79 -9.49
N THR A 292 -17.41 -21.73 -8.99
CA THR A 292 -17.13 -21.56 -7.57
C THR A 292 -17.35 -20.12 -7.14
N ILE A 293 -16.92 -19.13 -7.95
CA ILE A 293 -17.17 -17.72 -7.69
C ILE A 293 -18.67 -17.42 -7.70
N ASP A 294 -19.41 -17.95 -8.66
CA ASP A 294 -20.87 -17.77 -8.78
C ASP A 294 -21.62 -18.37 -7.57
N ALA A 295 -21.17 -19.52 -7.08
CA ALA A 295 -21.72 -20.16 -5.88
C ALA A 295 -21.42 -19.34 -4.61
N LEU A 296 -20.22 -18.77 -4.48
CA LEU A 296 -19.86 -17.88 -3.38
C LEU A 296 -20.73 -16.62 -3.40
N ALA A 297 -20.85 -15.98 -4.57
CA ALA A 297 -21.67 -14.78 -4.76
C ALA A 297 -23.13 -15.02 -4.34
N THR A 298 -23.74 -16.11 -4.83
CA THR A 298 -25.12 -16.47 -4.50
C THR A 298 -25.31 -16.64 -2.98
N GLN A 299 -24.41 -17.37 -2.32
CA GLN A 299 -24.53 -17.62 -0.88
C GLN A 299 -24.23 -16.39 -0.02
N LEU A 300 -23.36 -15.49 -0.49
CA LEU A 300 -23.14 -14.19 0.16
C LEU A 300 -24.38 -13.31 0.09
N ASP A 301 -25.07 -13.30 -1.05
CA ASP A 301 -26.31 -12.56 -1.22
C ASP A 301 -27.44 -13.15 -0.35
N ASP A 302 -27.56 -14.48 -0.30
CA ASP A 302 -28.50 -15.18 0.60
C ASP A 302 -28.22 -14.89 2.09
N ALA A 303 -26.95 -14.69 2.44
CA ALA A 303 -26.52 -14.32 3.79
C ALA A 303 -26.63 -12.80 4.07
N GLY A 304 -27.00 -11.99 3.08
CA GLY A 304 -27.10 -10.53 3.20
C GLY A 304 -25.75 -9.80 3.33
N ALA A 305 -24.64 -10.46 3.02
CA ALA A 305 -23.29 -9.87 3.05
C ALA A 305 -23.01 -9.01 1.81
N GLY A 306 -23.61 -9.36 0.67
CA GLY A 306 -23.37 -8.72 -0.61
C GLY A 306 -21.96 -8.98 -1.16
N HIS A 307 -21.82 -8.81 -2.47
CA HIS A 307 -20.54 -9.02 -3.16
C HIS A 307 -20.33 -7.99 -4.27
N PHE A 308 -19.08 -7.85 -4.67
CA PHE A 308 -18.68 -7.11 -5.86
C PHE A 308 -17.71 -7.98 -6.65
N PRO A 309 -17.77 -7.96 -7.99
CA PRO A 309 -16.90 -8.75 -8.83
C PRO A 309 -15.43 -8.66 -8.47
#